data_AF-A0A9X3WFD0-F1
#
_entry.id   AF-A0A9X3WFD0-F1
#
_cell.length_a   1.000
_cell.length_b   1.000
_cell.length_c   1.000
_cell.angle_alpha   90.00
_cell.angle_beta   90.00
_cell.angle_gamma   90.00
#
_symmetry.space_group_name_H-M   'P 1'
#
loop_
_entity.id
_entity.type
_entity.pdbx_description
1 polymer ?
#
loop_
_entity_poly.entity_id
_entity_poly.type
_entity_poly.pdbx_seq_one_letter_code
_entity_poly.pdbx_strand_id
1 'polypeptide(L)'
;MSGDGQVTLGNAVVMKHTAKKVRRLFKGNVLAGFAGSVADAFTLFEKFETNLEAYNGNLSRAAVELAKEWRSDKVLRKLEAMLIVMNKEEMLLVSGTGEVIEPDDGILAIGSGGNYALSAGRALKRYSKELSAKEIAQAALEIAGEVCVFTNDHITLEVID
;
A
#
# COMPACT_ATOMS: atom_id res chain seq x y z
N MET A 1 6.95 -1.50 4.88
CA MET A 1 6.03 -1.74 3.73
C MET A 1 6.85 -2.31 2.57
N SER A 2 6.35 -3.35 1.92
CA SER A 2 6.98 -3.95 0.74
C SER A 2 6.07 -3.84 -0.49
N GLY A 3 6.64 -3.89 -1.70
CA GLY A 3 5.90 -3.88 -2.95
C GLY A 3 6.68 -4.53 -4.08
N ASP A 4 6.00 -5.32 -4.92
CA ASP A 4 6.58 -5.97 -6.09
C ASP A 4 6.78 -4.99 -7.25
N GLY A 5 7.60 -5.38 -8.22
CA GLY A 5 7.98 -4.54 -9.35
C GLY A 5 7.22 -4.81 -10.64
N GLN A 6 6.33 -5.81 -10.70
CA GLN A 6 5.66 -6.19 -11.94
C GLN A 6 4.61 -5.16 -12.35
N VAL A 7 4.64 -4.79 -13.63
CA VAL A 7 3.59 -4.03 -14.31
C VAL A 7 3.10 -4.88 -15.47
N THR A 8 1.84 -5.30 -15.41
CA THR A 8 1.19 -6.08 -16.45
C THR A 8 0.18 -5.21 -17.17
N LEU A 9 0.28 -5.12 -18.49
CA LEU A 9 -0.68 -4.43 -19.35
C LEU A 9 -1.71 -5.44 -19.89
N GLY A 10 -2.99 -5.10 -19.73
CA GLY A 10 -4.07 -6.03 -20.01
C GLY A 10 -3.98 -7.25 -19.09
N ASN A 11 -4.29 -8.43 -19.63
CA ASN A 11 -4.42 -9.64 -18.82
C ASN A 11 -3.18 -10.54 -18.80
N ALA A 12 -2.12 -10.22 -19.58
CA ALA A 12 -0.99 -11.14 -19.74
C ALA A 12 0.35 -10.51 -20.15
N VAL A 13 0.40 -9.26 -20.64
CA VAL A 13 1.64 -8.71 -21.20
C VAL A 13 2.44 -8.00 -20.11
N VAL A 14 3.54 -8.59 -19.68
CA VAL A 14 4.44 -7.96 -18.68
C VAL A 14 5.28 -6.88 -19.34
N MET A 15 5.15 -5.64 -18.86
CA MET A 15 5.81 -4.45 -19.43
C MET A 15 7.06 -4.03 -18.65
N LYS A 16 7.08 -4.28 -17.33
CA LYS A 16 8.17 -3.88 -16.43
C LYS A 16 8.23 -4.81 -15.23
N HIS A 17 9.43 -5.06 -14.73
CA HIS A 17 9.68 -5.92 -13.57
C HIS A 17 10.16 -5.19 -12.32
N THR A 18 10.51 -3.90 -12.42
CA THR A 18 11.21 -3.14 -11.37
C THR A 18 10.51 -1.83 -11.01
N ALA A 19 9.17 -1.81 -11.03
CA ALA A 19 8.42 -0.66 -10.54
C ALA A 19 8.64 -0.46 -9.03
N LYS A 20 8.68 0.79 -8.60
CA LYS A 20 8.69 1.15 -7.17
C LYS A 20 7.30 1.65 -6.80
N LYS A 21 6.53 0.82 -6.10
CA LYS A 21 5.12 1.09 -5.77
C LYS A 21 4.92 1.65 -4.35
N VAL A 22 6.00 1.69 -3.57
CA VAL A 22 6.04 2.26 -2.22
C VAL A 22 6.79 3.59 -2.25
N ARG A 23 6.24 4.61 -1.61
CA ARG A 23 6.81 5.95 -1.53
C ARG A 23 6.86 6.44 -0.09
N ARG A 24 7.92 7.17 0.25
CA ARG A 24 8.06 7.94 1.48
C ARG A 24 7.41 9.31 1.32
N LEU A 25 6.58 9.68 2.28
CA LEU A 25 5.92 10.98 2.39
C LEU A 25 6.24 11.60 3.75
N PHE A 26 5.86 12.85 3.94
CA PHE A 26 5.93 13.62 5.18
C PHE A 26 7.30 13.54 5.84
N LYS A 27 8.31 14.02 5.11
CA LYS A 27 9.74 14.02 5.51
C LYS A 27 10.28 12.63 5.83
N GLY A 28 9.69 11.58 5.24
CA GLY A 28 10.12 10.20 5.41
C GLY A 28 9.47 9.44 6.56
N ASN A 29 8.60 10.11 7.34
CA ASN A 29 7.93 9.52 8.51
C ASN A 29 6.66 8.73 8.15
N VAL A 30 6.21 8.81 6.90
CA VAL A 30 5.03 8.09 6.42
C VAL A 30 5.40 7.28 5.18
N LEU A 31 4.95 6.03 5.13
CA LEU A 31 5.00 5.20 3.92
C LEU A 31 3.61 5.14 3.30
N ALA A 32 3.55 5.28 1.98
CA ALA A 32 2.33 5.14 1.21
C ALA A 32 2.54 4.19 0.03
N GLY A 33 1.54 3.36 -0.25
CA GLY A 33 1.54 2.39 -1.35
C GLY A 33 0.19 2.39 -2.05
N PHE A 34 0.20 2.42 -3.39
CA PHE A 34 -1.01 2.48 -4.20
C PHE A 34 -0.98 1.37 -5.27
N ALA A 35 -2.06 0.60 -5.36
CA ALA A 35 -2.18 -0.53 -6.28
C ALA A 35 -3.00 -0.17 -7.53
N GLY A 36 -2.52 0.80 -8.31
CA GLY A 36 -3.18 1.26 -9.53
C GLY A 36 -2.21 1.91 -10.52
N SER A 37 -2.72 2.83 -11.33
CA SER A 37 -1.89 3.54 -12.31
C SER A 37 -0.88 4.47 -11.62
N VAL A 38 0.25 4.71 -12.29
CA VAL A 38 1.28 5.63 -11.77
C VAL A 38 0.74 7.05 -11.65
N ALA A 39 -0.06 7.51 -12.62
CA ALA A 39 -0.61 8.86 -12.61
C ALA A 39 -1.53 9.10 -11.41
N ASP A 40 -2.46 8.17 -11.15
CA ASP A 40 -3.37 8.27 -10.01
C ASP A 40 -2.61 8.19 -8.67
N ALA A 41 -1.56 7.37 -8.60
CA ALA A 41 -0.69 7.29 -7.43
C ALA A 41 -0.08 8.65 -7.08
N PHE A 42 0.49 9.36 -8.07
CA PHE A 42 1.07 10.68 -7.85
C PHE A 42 0.04 11.68 -7.34
N THR A 43 -1.14 11.73 -7.96
CA THR A 43 -2.22 12.63 -7.52
C THR A 43 -2.66 12.35 -6.09
N LEU A 44 -2.87 11.09 -5.72
CA LEU A 44 -3.28 10.73 -4.37
C LEU A 44 -2.19 10.97 -3.33
N PHE A 45 -0.93 10.71 -3.67
CA PHE A 45 0.20 11.02 -2.78
C PHE A 45 0.33 12.52 -2.53
N GLU A 46 0.22 13.37 -3.55
CA GLU A 46 0.30 14.83 -3.39
C GLU A 46 -0.86 15.38 -2.54
N LYS A 47 -2.08 14.89 -2.78
CA LYS A 47 -3.24 15.23 -1.94
C LYS A 47 -3.05 14.77 -0.50
N PHE A 48 -2.51 13.58 -0.30
CA PHE A 48 -2.29 13.05 1.04
C PHE A 48 -1.18 13.81 1.77
N GLU A 49 -0.08 14.15 1.09
CA GLU A 49 1.00 14.98 1.62
C GLU A 49 0.48 16.35 2.08
N THR A 50 -0.36 16.99 1.26
CA THR A 50 -1.02 18.26 1.60
C THR A 50 -1.88 18.12 2.87
N ASN A 51 -2.66 17.04 2.97
CA ASN A 51 -3.46 16.76 4.16
C ASN A 51 -2.59 16.47 5.40
N LEU A 52 -1.49 15.74 5.26
CA LEU A 52 -0.54 15.51 6.36
C LEU A 52 0.05 16.83 6.86
N GLU A 53 0.44 17.74 5.97
CA GLU A 53 0.93 19.06 6.37
C GLU A 53 -0.15 19.87 7.09
N ALA A 54 -1.38 19.92 6.56
CA ALA A 54 -2.49 20.65 7.15
C ALA A 54 -2.87 20.16 8.56
N TYR A 55 -2.73 18.86 8.82
CA TYR A 55 -3.07 18.24 10.10
C TYR A 55 -1.84 17.85 10.94
N ASN A 56 -0.69 18.48 10.70
CA ASN A 56 0.55 18.30 11.46
C ASN A 56 0.99 16.83 11.62
N GLY A 57 0.83 16.03 10.57
CA GLY A 57 1.23 14.63 10.52
C GLY A 57 0.24 13.65 11.16
N ASN A 58 -0.95 14.10 11.57
CA ASN A 58 -1.98 13.21 12.08
C ASN A 58 -2.50 12.31 10.92
N LEU A 59 -2.08 11.04 10.92
CA LEU A 59 -2.32 10.11 9.82
C LEU A 59 -3.82 9.79 9.68
N SER A 60 -4.47 9.40 10.78
CA SER A 60 -5.92 9.17 10.84
C SER A 60 -6.74 10.36 10.31
N ARG A 61 -6.43 11.59 10.74
CA ARG A 61 -7.16 12.78 10.27
C ARG A 61 -6.91 13.05 8.79
N ALA A 62 -5.66 12.99 8.35
CA ALA A 62 -5.31 13.18 6.95
C ALA A 62 -5.97 12.13 6.03
N ALA A 63 -6.08 10.88 6.50
CA ALA A 63 -6.68 9.78 5.75
C ALA A 63 -8.19 9.99 5.56
N VAL A 64 -8.88 10.44 6.61
CA VAL A 64 -10.31 10.77 6.54
C VAL A 64 -10.59 11.92 5.58
N GLU A 65 -9.76 12.96 5.57
CA GLU A 65 -9.95 14.10 4.67
C GLU A 65 -9.63 13.72 3.22
N LEU A 66 -8.57 12.94 2.99
CA LEU A 66 -8.31 12.36 1.68
C LEU A 66 -9.48 11.51 1.19
N ALA A 67 -10.05 10.65 2.04
CA ALA A 67 -11.19 9.80 1.68
C ALA A 67 -12.42 10.63 1.26
N LYS A 68 -12.70 11.75 1.94
CA LYS A 68 -13.76 12.68 1.57
C LYS A 68 -13.50 13.35 0.22
N GLU A 69 -12.29 13.85 0.01
CA GLU A 69 -11.89 14.46 -1.25
C GLU A 69 -11.99 13.47 -2.41
N TRP A 70 -11.43 12.28 -2.23
CA TRP A 70 -11.41 11.22 -3.23
C TRP A 70 -12.82 10.79 -3.63
N ARG A 71 -13.71 10.59 -2.65
CA ARG A 71 -15.13 10.25 -2.91
C ARG A 71 -15.87 11.36 -3.67
N SER A 72 -15.53 12.61 -3.39
CA SER A 72 -16.18 13.79 -4.00
C SER A 72 -15.71 14.05 -5.43
N ASP A 73 -14.48 13.64 -5.75
CA ASP A 73 -13.91 13.78 -7.09
C ASP A 73 -14.57 12.81 -8.09
N LYS A 74 -15.19 13.36 -9.13
CA LYS A 74 -15.94 12.58 -10.13
C LYS A 74 -15.08 11.60 -10.92
N VAL A 75 -13.79 11.89 -11.07
CA VAL A 75 -12.82 11.06 -11.81
C VAL A 75 -12.22 10.04 -10.87
N LEU A 76 -11.63 10.49 -9.76
CA LEU A 76 -10.89 9.61 -8.85
C LEU A 76 -11.79 8.58 -8.16
N ARG A 77 -13.05 8.90 -7.86
CA ARG A 77 -13.98 7.95 -7.20
C ARG A 77 -14.27 6.67 -7.99
N LYS A 78 -13.96 6.66 -9.29
CA LYS A 78 -14.15 5.48 -10.17
C LYS A 78 -12.98 4.50 -10.09
N LEU A 79 -11.90 4.88 -9.43
CA LEU A 79 -10.75 4.00 -9.23
C LEU A 79 -11.16 2.86 -8.29
N GLU A 80 -10.98 1.63 -8.76
CA GLU A 80 -11.14 0.42 -7.94
C GLU A 80 -9.90 0.16 -7.06
N ALA A 81 -8.83 0.93 -7.29
CA ALA A 81 -7.59 0.83 -6.54
C ALA A 81 -7.73 1.37 -5.12
N MET A 82 -6.95 0.78 -4.22
CA MET A 82 -6.84 1.18 -2.81
C MET A 82 -5.48 1.79 -2.52
N LEU A 83 -5.40 2.61 -1.49
CA LEU A 83 -4.19 3.22 -0.96
C LEU A 83 -3.94 2.68 0.46
N ILE A 84 -2.72 2.22 0.74
CA ILE A 84 -2.27 1.99 2.12
C ILE A 84 -1.36 3.14 2.52
N VAL A 85 -1.55 3.66 3.73
CA VAL A 85 -0.67 4.65 4.36
C VAL A 85 -0.31 4.18 5.76
N MET A 86 0.91 4.44 6.22
CA MET A 86 1.34 4.05 7.57
C MET A 86 2.40 5.00 8.14
N ASN A 87 2.41 5.18 9.45
CA ASN A 87 3.48 5.81 10.21
C ASN A 87 4.05 4.80 11.24
N LYS A 88 4.73 5.27 12.29
CA LYS A 88 5.26 4.39 13.36
C LYS A 88 4.18 3.80 14.28
N GLU A 89 3.01 4.44 14.35
CA GLU A 89 1.98 4.18 15.34
C GLU A 89 0.83 3.36 14.76
N GLU A 90 0.39 3.70 13.54
CA GLU A 90 -0.80 3.14 12.90
C GLU A 90 -0.59 2.92 11.38
N MET A 91 -1.46 2.09 10.80
CA MET A 91 -1.55 1.89 9.35
C MET A 91 -3.01 1.84 8.91
N LEU A 92 -3.30 2.47 7.77
CA LEU A 92 -4.66 2.69 7.30
C LEU A 92 -4.78 2.31 5.82
N LEU A 93 -5.91 1.72 5.46
CA LEU A 93 -6.36 1.55 4.09
C LEU A 93 -7.38 2.63 3.77
N VAL A 94 -7.20 3.30 2.63
CA VAL A 94 -8.09 4.35 2.12
C VAL A 94 -8.57 3.98 0.73
N SER A 95 -9.86 4.18 0.45
CA SER A 95 -10.47 3.84 -0.84
C SER A 95 -11.29 5.01 -1.43
N GLY A 96 -11.50 4.97 -2.75
CA GLY A 96 -12.30 5.97 -3.47
C GLY A 96 -13.80 5.98 -3.12
N THR A 97 -14.29 4.95 -2.41
CA THR A 97 -15.66 4.91 -1.87
C THR A 97 -15.80 5.73 -0.58
N GLY A 98 -14.69 6.21 -0.02
CA GLY A 98 -14.63 7.00 1.20
C GLY A 98 -14.42 6.18 2.47
N GLU A 99 -13.97 4.94 2.35
CA GLU A 99 -13.64 4.09 3.50
C GLU A 99 -12.24 4.40 4.01
N VAL A 100 -12.09 4.35 5.34
CA VAL A 100 -10.82 4.39 6.05
C VAL A 100 -10.83 3.24 7.04
N ILE A 101 -9.90 2.31 6.89
CA ILE A 101 -9.89 1.04 7.63
C ILE A 101 -8.53 0.84 8.28
N GLU A 102 -8.52 0.65 9.60
CA GLU A 102 -7.36 0.20 10.36
C GLU A 102 -7.46 -1.31 10.60
N PRO A 103 -6.38 -2.10 10.39
CA PRO A 103 -6.40 -3.54 10.63
C PRO A 103 -6.22 -3.88 12.12
N ASP A 104 -7.09 -4.73 12.67
CA ASP A 104 -6.95 -5.20 14.06
C ASP A 104 -5.63 -5.94 14.31
N ASP A 105 -5.09 -6.57 13.27
CA ASP A 105 -3.89 -7.39 13.36
C ASP A 105 -2.65 -6.71 12.78
N GLY A 106 -2.70 -5.41 12.50
CA GLY A 106 -1.54 -4.64 12.04
C GLY A 106 -0.93 -5.15 10.72
N ILE A 107 -1.75 -5.74 9.83
CA ILE A 107 -1.32 -6.15 8.48
C ILE A 107 -2.39 -5.71 7.47
N LEU A 108 -1.94 -5.03 6.42
CA LEU A 108 -2.73 -4.73 5.22
C LEU A 108 -1.98 -5.20 3.97
N ALA A 109 -2.73 -5.58 2.95
CA ALA A 109 -2.21 -5.84 1.62
C ALA A 109 -3.24 -5.43 0.56
N ILE A 110 -2.77 -4.95 -0.59
CA ILE A 110 -3.59 -4.50 -1.72
C ILE A 110 -2.97 -4.96 -3.05
N GLY A 111 -3.74 -4.86 -4.14
CA GLY A 111 -3.30 -5.23 -5.48
C GLY A 111 -3.52 -6.71 -5.81
N SER A 112 -3.11 -7.12 -7.02
CA SER A 112 -3.44 -8.43 -7.59
C SER A 112 -3.00 -9.62 -6.71
N GLY A 113 -1.82 -9.52 -6.09
CA GLY A 113 -1.28 -10.53 -5.17
C GLY A 113 -1.68 -10.33 -3.70
N GLY A 114 -2.49 -9.31 -3.38
CA GLY A 114 -2.71 -8.84 -2.02
C GLY A 114 -3.26 -9.91 -1.07
N ASN A 115 -4.23 -10.71 -1.51
CA ASN A 115 -4.84 -11.74 -0.67
C ASN A 115 -3.86 -12.87 -0.29
N TYR A 116 -2.96 -13.23 -1.20
CA TYR A 116 -1.92 -14.23 -0.94
C TYR A 116 -0.91 -13.68 0.07
N ALA A 117 -0.44 -12.45 -0.14
CA ALA A 117 0.46 -11.76 0.77
C ALA A 117 -0.16 -11.56 2.17
N LEU A 118 -1.44 -11.19 2.24
CA LEU A 118 -2.16 -11.03 3.50
C LEU A 118 -2.22 -12.35 4.28
N SER A 119 -2.56 -13.43 3.59
CA SER A 119 -2.64 -14.77 4.20
C SER A 119 -1.28 -15.23 4.70
N ALA A 120 -0.23 -15.07 3.88
CA ALA A 120 1.15 -15.40 4.24
C ALA A 120 1.66 -14.57 5.43
N GLY A 121 1.52 -13.24 5.37
CA GLY A 121 1.95 -12.33 6.43
C GLY A 121 1.25 -12.61 7.77
N ARG A 122 -0.06 -12.89 7.74
CA ARG A 122 -0.82 -13.28 8.94
C ARG A 122 -0.35 -14.59 9.53
N ALA A 123 -0.07 -15.59 8.70
CA ALA A 123 0.47 -16.87 9.14
C ALA A 123 1.85 -16.70 9.79
N LEU A 124 2.76 -15.98 9.12
CA LEU A 124 4.12 -15.70 9.62
C LEU A 124 4.08 -14.92 10.94
N LYS A 125 3.28 -13.85 11.03
CA LYS A 125 3.13 -13.08 12.28
C LYS A 125 2.61 -13.93 13.44
N ARG A 126 1.74 -14.91 13.17
CA ARG A 126 1.15 -15.77 14.19
C ARG A 126 2.10 -16.86 14.68
N TYR A 127 2.87 -17.46 13.77
CA TYR A 127 3.60 -18.70 14.04
C TYR A 127 5.13 -18.57 14.02
N SER A 128 5.68 -17.48 13.49
CA SER A 128 7.12 -17.21 13.39
C SER A 128 7.48 -15.94 14.16
N LYS A 129 7.56 -16.05 15.49
CA LYS A 129 7.73 -14.90 16.41
C LYS A 129 9.12 -14.26 16.34
N GLU A 130 10.08 -14.97 15.76
CA GLU A 130 11.46 -14.57 15.54
C GLU A 130 11.62 -13.61 14.35
N LEU A 131 10.64 -13.55 13.44
CA LEU A 131 10.72 -12.71 12.25
C LEU A 131 10.38 -11.26 12.58
N SER A 132 11.23 -10.35 12.11
CA SER A 132 10.99 -8.92 12.12
C SER A 132 9.89 -8.51 11.13
N ALA A 133 9.31 -7.32 11.31
CA ALA A 133 8.34 -6.76 10.37
C ALA A 133 8.89 -6.65 8.93
N LYS A 134 10.19 -6.41 8.78
CA LYS A 134 10.89 -6.40 7.50
C LYS A 134 10.87 -7.79 6.86
N GLU A 135 11.24 -8.82 7.60
CA GLU A 135 11.28 -10.20 7.10
C GLU A 135 9.89 -10.71 6.76
N ILE A 136 8.89 -10.42 7.60
CA ILE A 136 7.49 -10.79 7.34
C ILE A 136 6.98 -10.12 6.05
N ALA A 137 7.21 -8.82 5.89
CA ALA A 137 6.75 -8.08 4.71
C ALA A 137 7.44 -8.56 3.41
N GLN A 138 8.72 -8.93 3.49
CA GLN A 138 9.46 -9.52 2.37
C GLN A 138 8.90 -10.90 2.01
N ALA A 139 8.87 -11.83 2.97
CA ALA A 139 8.43 -13.21 2.75
C ALA A 139 6.97 -13.31 2.31
N ALA A 140 6.09 -12.42 2.80
CA ALA A 140 4.70 -12.36 2.36
C ALA A 140 4.56 -12.06 0.87
N LEU A 141 5.39 -11.17 0.31
CA LEU A 141 5.38 -10.88 -1.13
C LEU A 141 6.09 -11.95 -1.95
N GLU A 142 7.14 -12.58 -1.42
CA GLU A 142 7.79 -13.73 -2.08
C GLU A 142 6.77 -14.84 -2.30
N ILE A 143 6.04 -15.23 -1.25
CA ILE A 143 4.95 -16.22 -1.34
C ILE A 143 3.86 -15.77 -2.32
N ALA A 144 3.51 -14.48 -2.33
CA ALA A 144 2.53 -13.97 -3.28
C ALA A 144 3.04 -14.04 -4.73
N GLY A 145 4.32 -13.80 -4.99
CA GLY A 145 4.92 -13.91 -6.31
C GLY A 145 5.07 -15.36 -6.82
N GLU A 146 5.18 -16.32 -5.91
CA GLU A 146 5.17 -17.75 -6.25
C GLU A 146 3.78 -18.25 -6.69
N VAL A 147 2.71 -17.56 -6.28
CA VAL A 147 1.32 -17.99 -6.53
C VAL A 147 0.62 -17.11 -7.58
N CYS A 148 0.81 -15.79 -7.52
CA CYS A 148 0.09 -14.82 -8.34
C CYS A 148 0.88 -14.48 -9.60
N VAL A 149 0.32 -14.78 -10.78
CA VAL A 149 0.93 -14.44 -12.09
C VAL A 149 1.14 -12.93 -12.34
N PHE A 150 0.55 -12.07 -11.49
CA PHE A 150 0.65 -10.62 -11.56
C PHE A 150 1.58 -10.01 -10.50
N THR A 151 2.38 -10.84 -9.82
CA THR A 151 3.30 -10.42 -8.77
C THR A 151 4.64 -11.13 -8.98
N ASN A 152 5.75 -10.40 -8.93
CA ASN A 152 7.07 -10.99 -9.11
C ASN A 152 7.96 -10.90 -7.86
N ASP A 153 9.15 -11.46 -7.98
CA ASP A 153 10.23 -11.53 -6.98
C ASP A 153 11.07 -10.25 -6.86
N HIS A 154 10.85 -9.25 -7.72
CA HIS A 154 11.56 -7.98 -7.66
C HIS A 154 10.91 -7.05 -6.62
N ILE A 155 11.18 -7.36 -5.36
CA ILE A 155 10.53 -6.71 -4.23
C ILE A 155 11.35 -5.49 -3.78
N THR A 156 10.64 -4.38 -3.57
CA THR A 156 11.15 -3.21 -2.86
C THR A 156 10.62 -3.21 -1.44
N LEU A 157 11.45 -2.79 -0.50
CA LEU A 157 11.10 -2.75 0.91
C LEU A 157 11.54 -1.45 1.55
N GLU A 158 10.60 -0.77 2.18
CA GLU A 158 10.80 0.47 2.91
C GLU A 158 10.45 0.29 4.40
N VAL A 159 11.28 0.83 5.28
CA VAL A 159 11.12 0.77 6.75
C VAL A 159 11.06 2.17 7.33
N ILE A 160 10.19 2.39 8.31
CA ILE A 160 10.22 3.60 9.14
C ILE A 160 11.03 3.26 10.38
N ASP A 161 12.16 3.95 10.56
CA ASP A 161 12.96 3.90 11.80
C ASP A 161 12.28 4.77 12.86
#